data_AF-A0A4S2R6L1-F1
#
_entry.id   AF-A0A4S2R6L1-F1
#
_cell.length_a   1.000
_cell.length_b   1.000
_cell.length_c   1.000
_cell.angle_alpha   90.00
_cell.angle_beta   90.00
_cell.angle_gamma   90.00
#
_symmetry.space_group_name_H-M   'P 1'
#
loop_
_entity.id
_entity.type
_entity.pdbx_description
1 polymer ?
#
loop_
_entity_poly.entity_id
_entity_poly.type
_entity_poly.pdbx_seq_one_letter_code
_entity_poly.pdbx_strand_id
1 'polypeptide(L)'
;MATTQAQAALGLLGHSGRTEQMNGLPDDLAPATREAVARPGLWRAERHELAESQRSWSPDALRLEPSSRPVAVLTAGETVRSDPMHTGLQEELALLSKVSRHDVVEDAGHETLVLDERHAGRVVQAADWVRARATATDAPQDPYRNDEVSRPS
;
A
#
# COMPACT_ATOMS: atom_id res chain seq x y z
N MET A 1 -10.91 -2.27 -16.24
CA MET A 1 -11.56 -2.02 -14.94
C MET A 1 -13.02 -2.45 -14.82
N ALA A 2 -13.81 -2.51 -15.90
CA ALA A 2 -15.21 -2.95 -15.79
C ALA A 2 -15.37 -4.41 -15.33
N THR A 3 -14.37 -5.27 -15.55
CA THR A 3 -14.47 -6.72 -15.36
C THR A 3 -14.43 -7.17 -13.91
N THR A 4 -13.47 -6.74 -13.09
CA THR A 4 -13.37 -7.20 -11.68
C THR A 4 -14.53 -6.68 -10.83
N GLN A 5 -14.93 -5.43 -11.04
CA GLN A 5 -16.07 -4.83 -10.34
C GLN A 5 -17.40 -5.49 -10.76
N ALA A 6 -17.57 -5.79 -12.05
CA ALA A 6 -18.71 -6.58 -12.53
C ALA A 6 -18.68 -8.03 -12.02
N GLN A 7 -17.52 -8.67 -11.99
CA GLN A 7 -17.35 -10.02 -11.44
C GLN A 7 -17.67 -10.05 -9.94
N ALA A 8 -17.29 -9.03 -9.17
CA ALA A 8 -17.67 -8.87 -7.77
C ALA A 8 -19.18 -8.74 -7.59
N ALA A 9 -19.82 -7.86 -8.36
CA ALA A 9 -21.27 -7.69 -8.33
C ALA A 9 -22.02 -8.99 -8.69
N LEU A 10 -21.45 -9.80 -9.59
CA LEU A 10 -22.01 -11.07 -10.05
C LEU A 10 -21.59 -12.28 -9.18
N GLY A 11 -20.79 -12.09 -8.13
CA GLY A 11 -20.30 -13.19 -7.28
C GLY A 11 -19.27 -14.11 -7.96
N LEU A 12 -18.66 -13.65 -9.05
CA LEU A 12 -17.73 -14.39 -9.91
C LEU A 12 -16.25 -14.18 -9.52
N LEU A 13 -15.96 -13.49 -8.41
CA LEU A 13 -14.58 -13.26 -7.94
C LEU A 13 -13.79 -14.58 -7.76
N GLY A 14 -14.48 -15.65 -7.36
CA GLY A 14 -13.86 -16.99 -7.21
C GLY A 14 -13.38 -17.64 -8.52
N HIS A 15 -13.71 -17.07 -9.69
CA HIS A 15 -13.34 -17.58 -11.02
C HIS A 15 -12.36 -16.66 -11.77
N SER A 16 -11.74 -15.70 -11.07
CA SER A 16 -10.96 -14.60 -11.68
C SER A 16 -9.53 -14.96 -12.12
N GLY A 17 -9.10 -16.23 -12.05
CA GLY A 17 -7.71 -16.62 -12.36
C GLY A 17 -6.69 -16.25 -11.27
N ARG A 18 -7.16 -15.81 -10.10
CA ARG A 18 -6.32 -15.30 -9.00
C ARG A 18 -5.24 -16.27 -8.50
N THR A 19 -5.41 -17.57 -8.70
CA THR A 19 -4.39 -18.59 -8.40
C THR A 19 -3.15 -18.49 -9.29
N GLU A 20 -3.29 -18.00 -10.52
CA GLU A 20 -2.16 -17.79 -11.44
C GLU A 20 -1.34 -16.54 -11.05
N GLN A 21 -1.98 -15.54 -10.43
CA GLN A 21 -1.29 -14.36 -9.88
C GLN A 21 -0.41 -14.71 -8.66
N MET A 22 -0.54 -15.91 -8.09
CA MET A 22 0.26 -16.40 -6.96
C MET A 22 1.50 -17.20 -7.38
N ASN A 23 1.81 -17.27 -8.67
CA ASN A 23 2.94 -18.08 -9.18
C ASN A 23 4.33 -17.57 -8.74
N GLY A 24 4.42 -16.37 -8.16
CA GLY A 24 5.67 -15.83 -7.62
C GLY A 24 6.02 -16.33 -6.21
N LEU A 25 5.08 -16.98 -5.51
CA LEU A 25 5.31 -17.45 -4.14
C LEU A 25 6.37 -18.56 -4.06
N PRO A 26 7.18 -18.58 -2.98
CA PRO A 26 8.00 -19.74 -2.64
C PRO A 26 7.18 -21.03 -2.61
N ASP A 27 7.76 -22.13 -3.12
CA ASP A 27 7.06 -23.41 -3.31
C ASP A 27 6.47 -23.99 -2.01
N ASP A 28 7.11 -23.74 -0.88
CA ASP A 28 6.67 -24.18 0.45
C ASP A 28 5.48 -23.38 0.98
N LEU A 29 5.34 -22.12 0.56
CA LEU A 29 4.26 -21.22 0.99
C LEU A 29 3.06 -21.24 0.03
N ALA A 30 3.29 -21.55 -1.25
CA ALA A 30 2.25 -21.49 -2.27
C ALA A 30 1.01 -22.36 -1.95
N PRO A 31 1.12 -23.61 -1.46
CA PRO A 31 -0.06 -24.42 -1.15
C PRO A 31 -0.94 -23.82 -0.04
N ALA A 32 -0.32 -23.40 1.07
CA ALA A 32 -1.04 -22.83 2.21
C ALA A 32 -1.72 -21.49 1.85
N THR A 33 -1.05 -20.65 1.07
CA THR A 33 -1.62 -19.38 0.60
C THR A 33 -2.79 -19.62 -0.35
N ARG A 34 -2.67 -20.54 -1.31
CA ARG A 34 -3.78 -20.90 -2.21
C ARG A 34 -4.98 -21.42 -1.43
N GLU A 35 -4.76 -22.28 -0.43
CA GLU A 35 -5.84 -22.76 0.44
C GLU A 35 -6.51 -21.61 1.19
N ALA A 36 -5.73 -20.70 1.78
CA ALA A 36 -6.25 -19.54 2.49
C ALA A 36 -7.11 -18.64 1.59
N VAL A 37 -6.65 -18.37 0.36
CA VAL A 37 -7.37 -17.52 -0.60
C VAL A 37 -8.63 -18.20 -1.14
N ALA A 38 -8.66 -19.54 -1.21
CA ALA A 38 -9.85 -20.27 -1.61
C ALA A 38 -10.98 -20.23 -0.57
N ARG A 39 -10.72 -19.76 0.67
CA ARG A 39 -11.72 -19.76 1.75
C ARG A 39 -12.86 -18.78 1.47
N PRO A 40 -14.14 -19.21 1.54
CA PRO A 40 -15.30 -18.33 1.34
C PRO A 40 -15.37 -17.12 2.27
N GLY A 41 -14.72 -17.20 3.45
CA GLY A 41 -14.61 -16.08 4.37
C GLY A 41 -13.88 -14.88 3.77
N LEU A 42 -12.78 -15.11 3.06
CA LEU A 42 -11.99 -14.05 2.43
C LEU A 42 -12.81 -13.32 1.37
N TRP A 43 -13.49 -14.05 0.49
CA TRP A 43 -14.32 -13.45 -0.56
C TRP A 43 -15.49 -12.63 -0.03
N ARG A 44 -16.07 -13.04 1.11
CA ARG A 44 -17.10 -12.23 1.78
C ARG A 44 -16.52 -10.93 2.35
N ALA A 45 -15.31 -10.98 2.91
CA ALA A 45 -14.61 -9.80 3.39
C ALA A 45 -14.28 -8.85 2.23
N GLU A 46 -13.71 -9.36 1.13
CA GLU A 46 -13.39 -8.53 -0.05
C GLU A 46 -14.62 -7.87 -0.66
N ARG A 47 -15.75 -8.59 -0.76
CA ARG A 47 -17.02 -8.00 -1.21
C ARG A 47 -17.51 -6.90 -0.27
N HIS A 48 -17.33 -7.09 1.04
CA HIS A 48 -17.69 -6.09 2.03
C HIS A 48 -16.81 -4.86 1.91
N GLU A 49 -15.48 -5.02 1.83
CA GLU A 49 -14.52 -3.94 1.65
C GLU A 49 -14.77 -3.15 0.36
N LEU A 50 -15.07 -3.83 -0.75
CA LEU A 50 -15.45 -3.15 -1.99
C LEU A 50 -16.76 -2.38 -1.86
N ALA A 51 -17.76 -2.95 -1.19
CA ALA A 51 -19.03 -2.26 -0.98
C ALA A 51 -18.86 -1.06 -0.04
N GLU A 52 -17.96 -1.12 0.94
CA GLU A 52 -17.64 0.01 1.81
C GLU A 52 -16.84 1.08 1.07
N SER A 53 -15.85 0.72 0.26
CA SER A 53 -15.07 1.70 -0.52
C SER A 53 -15.92 2.48 -1.52
N GLN A 54 -16.98 1.86 -2.06
CA GLN A 54 -17.96 2.52 -2.92
C GLN A 54 -18.96 3.41 -2.17
N ARG A 55 -19.27 3.08 -0.90
CA ARG A 55 -20.29 3.79 -0.11
C ARG A 55 -19.72 4.90 0.75
N SER A 56 -18.47 4.77 1.19
CA SER A 56 -17.84 5.68 2.12
C SER A 56 -16.36 5.81 1.82
N TRP A 57 -15.99 6.97 1.31
CA TRP A 57 -14.62 7.51 1.36
C TRP A 57 -14.59 8.67 2.36
N SER A 58 -15.26 8.45 3.51
CA SER A 58 -15.65 9.35 4.60
C SER A 58 -15.55 10.87 4.31
N PRO A 59 -16.64 11.65 4.42
CA PRO A 59 -16.57 13.12 4.39
C PRO A 59 -15.55 13.74 5.37
N ASP A 60 -15.15 12.99 6.41
CA ASP A 60 -14.10 13.40 7.34
C ASP A 60 -12.70 13.31 6.76
N ALA A 61 -12.46 12.52 5.71
CA ALA A 61 -11.17 12.42 5.03
C ALA A 61 -10.71 13.78 4.48
N LEU A 62 -11.62 14.59 3.95
CA LEU A 62 -11.35 15.96 3.48
C LEU A 62 -10.98 16.92 4.62
N ARG A 63 -11.25 16.54 5.88
CA ARG A 63 -10.94 17.33 7.08
C ARG A 63 -9.68 16.84 7.78
N LEU A 64 -9.06 15.78 7.30
CA LEU A 64 -7.83 15.24 7.88
C LEU A 64 -6.65 16.10 7.44
N GLU A 65 -5.95 16.67 8.41
CA GLU A 65 -4.66 17.28 8.17
C GLU A 65 -3.62 16.20 7.89
N PRO A 66 -2.65 16.45 6.97
CA PRO A 66 -1.58 15.50 6.70
C PRO A 66 -0.82 15.13 7.97
N SER A 67 -0.67 13.84 8.21
CA SER A 67 0.04 13.30 9.37
C SER A 67 1.54 13.66 9.30
N SER A 68 2.18 13.77 10.46
CA SER A 68 3.65 13.80 10.54
C SER A 68 4.28 12.40 10.50
N ARG A 69 3.46 11.33 10.60
CA ARG A 69 3.97 9.95 10.59
C ARG A 69 4.45 9.56 9.20
N PRO A 70 5.61 8.88 9.08
CA PRO A 70 6.14 8.52 7.78
C PRO A 70 5.24 7.53 7.03
N VAL A 71 5.04 7.76 5.74
CA VAL A 71 4.27 6.88 4.85
C VAL A 71 5.09 6.58 3.61
N ALA A 72 5.22 5.31 3.25
CA ALA A 72 5.77 4.89 1.97
C ALA A 72 4.66 4.23 1.14
N VAL A 73 4.46 4.73 -0.08
CA VAL A 73 3.53 4.18 -1.06
C VAL A 73 4.33 3.51 -2.17
N LEU A 74 4.00 2.27 -2.48
CA LEU A 74 4.58 1.53 -3.60
C LEU A 74 3.47 1.20 -4.59
N THR A 75 3.65 1.61 -5.84
CA THR A 75 2.71 1.31 -6.92
C THR A 75 3.34 0.38 -7.93
N ALA A 76 2.63 -0.69 -8.28
CA ALA A 76 3.05 -1.60 -9.33
C ALA A 76 3.01 -0.89 -10.69
N GLY A 77 4.06 -1.00 -11.50
CA GLY A 77 4.14 -0.33 -12.80
C GLY A 77 3.05 -0.79 -13.77
N GLU A 78 2.63 -2.05 -13.70
CA GLU A 78 1.48 -2.53 -14.48
C GLU A 78 0.19 -1.79 -14.12
N THR A 79 -0.01 -1.49 -12.84
CA THR A 79 -1.14 -0.68 -12.38
C THR A 79 -1.07 0.74 -12.93
N VAL A 80 0.11 1.36 -12.93
CA VAL A 80 0.30 2.71 -13.52
C VAL A 80 -0.12 2.73 -14.99
N ARG A 81 0.22 1.69 -15.74
CA ARG A 81 -0.10 1.59 -17.18
C ARG A 81 -1.56 1.26 -17.47
N SER A 82 -2.20 0.47 -16.60
CA SER A 82 -3.55 -0.08 -16.85
C SER A 82 -4.68 0.65 -16.12
N ASP A 83 -4.34 1.43 -15.09
CA ASP A 83 -5.29 2.07 -14.18
C ASP A 83 -4.82 3.48 -13.71
N PRO A 84 -5.07 4.52 -14.53
CA PRO A 84 -4.72 5.89 -14.19
C PRO A 84 -5.48 6.42 -12.96
N MET A 85 -6.72 5.96 -12.75
CA MET A 85 -7.51 6.37 -11.59
C MET A 85 -6.88 5.86 -10.30
N HIS A 86 -6.51 4.59 -10.26
CA HIS A 86 -5.83 4.00 -9.11
C HIS A 86 -4.47 4.67 -8.89
N THR A 87 -3.76 5.06 -9.95
CA THR A 87 -2.51 5.84 -9.81
C THR A 87 -2.73 7.16 -9.08
N GLY A 88 -3.75 7.93 -9.47
CA GLY A 88 -4.11 9.17 -8.78
C GLY A 88 -4.45 8.94 -7.30
N LEU A 89 -5.17 7.85 -6.98
CA LEU A 89 -5.46 7.49 -5.59
C LEU A 89 -4.20 7.14 -4.79
N GLN A 90 -3.20 6.49 -5.41
CA GLN A 90 -1.91 6.18 -4.75
C GLN A 90 -1.07 7.45 -4.51
N GLU A 91 -1.10 8.40 -5.45
CA GLU A 91 -0.48 9.72 -5.26
C GLU A 91 -1.16 10.49 -4.11
N GLU A 92 -2.49 10.50 -4.07
CA GLU A 92 -3.27 11.11 -2.98
C GLU A 92 -2.94 10.47 -1.62
N LEU A 93 -2.80 9.16 -1.55
CA LEU A 93 -2.38 8.45 -0.34
C LEU A 93 -1.01 8.91 0.17
N ALA A 94 -0.05 9.18 -0.72
CA ALA A 94 1.25 9.70 -0.33
C ALA A 94 1.16 11.12 0.24
N LEU A 95 0.18 11.92 -0.18
CA LEU A 95 -0.06 13.28 0.31
C LEU A 95 -0.70 13.32 1.70
N LEU A 96 -1.22 12.20 2.21
CA LEU A 96 -1.77 12.12 3.57
C LEU A 96 -0.69 12.23 4.67
N SER A 97 0.59 12.30 4.29
CA SER A 97 1.70 12.52 5.21
C SER A 97 2.64 13.61 4.72
N LYS A 98 3.15 14.41 5.66
CA LYS A 98 4.22 15.39 5.45
C LYS A 98 5.58 14.73 5.28
N VAL A 99 5.71 13.46 5.65
CA VAL A 99 6.93 12.67 5.55
C VAL A 99 6.60 11.45 4.68
N SER A 100 6.53 11.66 3.37
CA SER A 100 6.14 10.62 2.45
C SER A 100 7.19 10.32 1.39
N ARG A 101 7.07 9.10 0.85
CA ARG A 101 7.77 8.65 -0.36
C ARG A 101 6.80 7.82 -1.18
N HIS A 102 6.80 8.04 -2.48
CA HIS A 102 6.04 7.25 -3.43
C HIS A 102 6.99 6.73 -4.49
N ASP A 103 7.05 5.41 -4.67
CA ASP A 103 7.82 4.79 -5.75
C ASP A 103 6.94 3.92 -6.64
N VAL A 104 7.29 3.90 -7.92
CA VAL A 104 6.75 2.95 -8.90
C VAL A 104 7.75 1.81 -9.09
N VAL A 105 7.26 0.57 -9.05
CA VAL A 105 8.05 -0.64 -9.37
C VAL A 105 7.64 -1.10 -10.76
N GLU A 106 8.35 -0.61 -11.78
CA GLU A 106 7.97 -0.67 -13.20
C GLU A 106 7.55 -2.05 -13.71
N ASP A 107 8.30 -3.08 -13.32
CA ASP A 107 8.12 -4.45 -13.80
C ASP A 107 7.23 -5.31 -12.88
N ALA A 108 6.60 -4.71 -11.86
CA ALA A 108 5.71 -5.42 -10.96
C ALA A 108 4.23 -5.29 -11.41
N GLY A 109 3.49 -6.37 -11.17
CA GLY A 109 2.03 -6.40 -11.08
C GLY A 109 1.58 -6.21 -9.63
N HIS A 110 0.27 -6.06 -9.42
CA HIS A 110 -0.29 -5.75 -8.09
C HIS A 110 0.09 -6.81 -7.05
N GLU A 111 -0.07 -8.09 -7.39
CA GLU A 111 0.26 -9.20 -6.51
C GLU A 111 1.77 -9.49 -6.50
N THR A 112 2.43 -9.45 -7.66
CA THR A 112 3.85 -9.80 -7.77
C THR A 112 4.77 -8.80 -7.06
N LEU A 113 4.30 -7.59 -6.78
CA LEU A 113 5.01 -6.61 -5.95
C LEU A 113 5.43 -7.18 -4.58
N VAL A 114 4.57 -8.03 -4.00
CA VAL A 114 4.82 -8.66 -2.69
C VAL A 114 5.22 -10.12 -2.86
N LEU A 115 4.63 -10.83 -3.83
CA LEU A 115 4.80 -12.28 -3.94
C LEU A 115 6.09 -12.68 -4.65
N ASP A 116 6.62 -11.88 -5.59
CA ASP A 116 7.87 -12.19 -6.30
C ASP A 116 9.08 -11.64 -5.53
N GLU A 117 10.04 -12.50 -5.22
CA GLU A 117 11.28 -12.14 -4.51
C GLU A 117 12.02 -10.97 -5.19
N ARG A 118 11.96 -10.86 -6.52
CA ARG A 118 12.58 -9.78 -7.29
C ARG A 118 12.05 -8.39 -6.92
N HIS A 119 10.80 -8.32 -6.47
CA HIS A 119 10.12 -7.06 -6.12
C HIS A 119 9.93 -6.91 -4.61
N ALA A 120 9.80 -8.01 -3.87
CA ALA A 120 9.62 -8.01 -2.41
C ALA A 120 10.73 -7.24 -1.68
N GLY A 121 11.96 -7.25 -2.21
CA GLY A 121 13.05 -6.41 -1.67
C GLY A 121 12.75 -4.91 -1.66
N ARG A 122 11.94 -4.40 -2.60
CA ARG A 122 11.48 -2.99 -2.61
C ARG A 122 10.48 -2.72 -1.50
N VAL A 123 9.61 -3.68 -1.18
CA VAL A 123 8.67 -3.60 -0.05
C VAL A 123 9.44 -3.52 1.27
N VAL A 124 10.45 -4.36 1.45
CA VAL A 124 11.32 -4.34 2.65
C VAL A 124 12.03 -2.99 2.79
N GLN A 125 12.62 -2.48 1.70
CA GLN A 125 13.29 -1.17 1.71
C GLN A 125 12.34 -0.02 2.07
N ALA A 126 11.10 -0.06 1.58
CA ALA A 126 10.08 0.93 1.94
C ALA A 126 9.70 0.84 3.42
N ALA A 127 9.51 -0.38 3.96
CA ALA A 127 9.24 -0.60 5.37
C ALA A 127 10.39 -0.11 6.27
N ASP A 128 11.64 -0.40 5.91
CA ASP A 128 12.82 0.08 6.63
C ASP A 128 12.94 1.62 6.59
N TRP A 129 12.62 2.23 5.44
CA TRP A 129 12.57 3.68 5.28
C TRP A 129 11.55 4.33 6.24
N VAL A 130 10.36 3.73 6.37
CA VAL A 130 9.32 4.19 7.31
C VAL A 130 9.81 4.02 8.73
N ARG A 131 10.36 2.85 9.09
CA ARG A 131 10.84 2.55 10.44
C ARG A 131 11.90 3.54 10.89
N ALA A 132 12.90 3.80 10.05
CA ALA A 132 13.99 4.74 10.36
C ALA A 132 13.48 6.17 10.63
N ARG A 133 12.44 6.60 9.91
CA ARG A 133 11.85 7.94 10.09
C ARG A 133 10.97 8.01 11.33
N ALA A 134 10.22 6.96 11.62
CA ALA A 134 9.39 6.90 12.81
C ALA A 134 10.25 7.02 14.07
N THR A 135 11.37 6.30 14.12
CA THR A 135 12.33 6.39 15.24
C THR A 135 13.02 7.75 15.36
N ALA A 136 13.19 8.47 14.26
CA ALA A 136 13.77 9.81 14.28
C ALA A 136 12.76 10.87 14.76
N THR A 137 11.47 10.66 14.49
CA THR A 137 10.37 11.51 14.99
C THR A 137 10.11 11.31 16.48
N ASP A 138 10.34 10.10 17.00
CA ASP A 138 10.16 9.75 18.41
C ASP A 138 11.39 10.01 19.30
N ALA A 139 12.50 10.50 18.72
CA ALA A 139 13.66 10.91 19.51
C ALA A 139 13.27 12.07 20.45
N PRO A 140 13.58 11.99 21.77
CA PRO A 140 13.22 13.07 22.69
C PRO A 140 13.84 14.37 22.20
N GLN A 141 12.99 15.38 21.98
CA GLN A 141 13.46 16.75 21.78
C GLN A 141 14.20 17.15 23.06
N ASP A 142 15.52 17.24 23.00
CA ASP A 142 16.32 17.76 24.10
C ASP A 142 15.89 19.21 24.35
N PRO A 143 15.20 19.51 25.46
CA PRO A 143 14.71 20.86 25.74
C PRO A 143 15.85 21.83 26.08
N TYR A 144 17.10 21.36 26.12
CA TYR A 144 18.29 22.15 26.48
C TYR A 144 19.28 22.39 25.33
N ARG A 145 18.93 22.07 24.08
CA ARG A 145 19.75 22.45 22.92
C ARG A 145 19.64 23.97 22.68
N ASN A 146 20.34 24.74 23.49
CA ASN A 146 20.57 26.15 23.26
C ASN A 146 21.50 26.29 22.06
N ASP A 147 20.96 26.75 20.93
CA ASP A 147 21.78 27.30 19.87
C ASP A 147 22.56 28.48 20.46
N GLU A 148 23.86 28.28 20.69
CA GLU A 148 24.77 29.34 21.12
C GLU A 148 24.76 30.43 20.05
N VAL A 149 24.02 31.49 20.35
CA VAL A 149 24.07 32.77 19.64
C VAL A 149 25.48 33.32 19.80
N SER A 150 26.32 33.03 18.80
CA SER A 150 27.59 33.71 18.60
C SER A 150 27.29 35.19 18.32
N ARG A 151 27.43 36.04 19.34
CA ARG A 151 27.48 37.49 19.17
C ARG A 151 28.90 37.89 18.75
N PRO A 152 29.06 38.75 17.75
CA PRO A 152 30.37 39.18 17.27
C PRO A 152 31.04 40.13 18.28
N SER A 153 32.37 40.05 18.38
CA SER A 153 33.22 41.11 18.98
C SER A 153 33.76 42.01 17.88
#